data_AF-A0A1M5C579-F1
#
_entry.id   AF-A0A1M5C579-F1
#
_cell.length_a   1.000
_cell.length_b   1.000
_cell.length_c   1.000
_cell.angle_alpha   90.00
_cell.angle_beta   90.00
_cell.angle_gamma   90.00
#
_symmetry.space_group_name_H-M   'P 1'
#
loop_
_entity.id
_entity.type
_entity.pdbx_description
1 polymer ?
#
loop_
_entity_poly.entity_id
_entity_poly.type
_entity_poly.pdbx_seq_one_letter_code
_entity_poly.pdbx_strand_id
1 'polypeptide(L)'
;MPIIEARNLSKVFYTSVRKEGLRGALAGLFHRERKAVSAVDNVSFDIEEGELVGYIGPNGAGKSTTIKMLTGILYPSGGDVSVCGLSPHRDRVRNAKNIGVVFGQRTQLWWDLPVVESFTLLKRIYDVPDNVYKKNMSDFIEILGLEEFIRKPVRQLSLGQRMRADIAASLIHNPKVLFLGKTGGNPL
;
A
#
# COMPACT_ATOMS: atom_id res chain seq x y z
N MET A 1 -16.08 -13.18 11.76
CA MET A 1 -16.34 -12.04 10.85
C MET A 1 -15.09 -11.88 10.03
N PRO A 2 -15.19 -11.72 8.70
CA PRO A 2 -14.03 -11.59 7.83
C PRO A 2 -13.09 -10.48 8.30
N ILE A 3 -11.78 -10.69 8.17
CA ILE A 3 -10.78 -9.66 8.45
C ILE A 3 -10.74 -8.60 7.34
N ILE A 4 -11.07 -8.99 6.11
CA ILE A 4 -11.29 -8.09 4.98
C ILE A 4 -12.62 -8.46 4.33
N GLU A 5 -13.45 -7.46 4.09
CA GLU A 5 -14.72 -7.59 3.39
C GLU A 5 -14.81 -6.52 2.30
N ALA A 6 -15.12 -6.94 1.08
CA ALA A 6 -15.42 -6.07 -0.05
C ALA A 6 -16.79 -6.43 -0.62
N ARG A 7 -17.65 -5.42 -0.80
CA ARG A 7 -19.01 -5.57 -1.31
C ARG A 7 -19.24 -4.61 -2.46
N ASN A 8 -19.50 -5.16 -3.64
CA ASN A 8 -19.77 -4.41 -4.88
C ASN A 8 -18.72 -3.32 -5.16
N LEU A 9 -17.47 -3.57 -4.77
CA LEU A 9 -16.40 -2.59 -4.73
C LEU A 9 -16.07 -2.16 -6.16
N SER A 10 -16.13 -0.84 -6.39
CA SER A 10 -16.01 -0.28 -7.73
C SER A 10 -15.15 0.97 -7.74
N LYS A 11 -14.40 1.19 -8.83
CA LYS A 11 -13.59 2.38 -9.03
C LYS A 11 -13.64 2.86 -10.48
N VAL A 12 -14.14 4.08 -10.63
CA VAL A 12 -14.16 4.83 -11.91
C VAL A 12 -13.21 6.01 -11.81
N PHE A 13 -12.34 6.15 -12.80
CA PHE A 13 -11.50 7.33 -13.02
C PHE A 13 -12.05 8.15 -14.18
N TYR A 14 -11.87 9.47 -14.12
CA TYR A 14 -12.24 10.37 -15.21
C TYR A 14 -10.97 10.96 -15.82
N THR A 15 -10.71 10.66 -17.09
CA THR A 15 -9.62 11.26 -17.85
C THR A 15 -10.13 12.36 -18.75
N SER A 16 -9.29 13.36 -19.03
CA SER A 16 -9.63 14.42 -19.98
C SER A 16 -9.27 13.99 -21.38
N VAL A 17 -10.21 14.13 -22.31
CA VAL A 17 -9.93 13.95 -23.73
C VAL A 17 -9.42 15.28 -24.27
N ARG A 18 -8.15 15.34 -24.68
CA ARG A 18 -7.64 16.49 -25.43
C ARG A 18 -7.98 16.30 -26.90
N LYS A 19 -8.71 17.24 -27.49
CA LYS A 19 -8.91 17.32 -28.94
C LYS A 19 -7.67 17.93 -29.57
N GLU A 20 -7.19 17.33 -30.66
CA GLU A 20 -5.98 17.78 -31.35
C GLU A 20 -6.17 19.16 -32.01
N GLY A 21 -5.08 19.92 -32.12
CA GLY A 21 -5.03 21.23 -32.79
C GLY A 21 -5.36 22.44 -31.91
N LEU A 22 -5.00 23.64 -32.40
CA LEU A 22 -5.19 24.93 -31.71
C LEU A 22 -6.66 25.22 -31.36
N ARG A 23 -7.59 24.82 -32.24
CA ARG A 23 -9.04 24.92 -31.99
C ARG A 23 -9.51 23.97 -30.87
N GLY A 24 -8.96 22.76 -30.81
CA GLY A 24 -9.22 21.80 -29.73
C GLY A 24 -8.69 22.26 -28.37
N ALA A 25 -7.55 22.97 -28.38
CA ALA A 25 -6.99 23.59 -27.18
C ALA A 25 -7.84 24.75 -26.66
N LEU A 26 -8.31 25.65 -27.54
CA LEU A 26 -9.20 26.75 -27.18
C LEU A 26 -10.58 26.26 -26.72
N ALA A 27 -11.18 25.27 -27.40
CA ALA A 27 -12.44 24.67 -26.98
C ALA A 27 -12.32 23.95 -25.62
N GLY A 28 -11.16 23.33 -25.35
CA GLY A 28 -10.86 22.69 -24.08
C GLY A 28 -10.74 23.64 -22.87
N LEU A 29 -10.60 24.95 -23.10
CA LEU A 29 -10.67 25.98 -22.05
C LEU A 29 -12.11 26.25 -21.59
N PHE A 30 -13.10 26.06 -22.48
CA PHE A 30 -14.52 26.33 -22.20
C PHE A 30 -15.32 25.07 -21.89
N HIS A 31 -15.01 23.92 -22.51
CA HIS A 31 -15.70 22.66 -22.27
C HIS A 31 -14.75 21.46 -22.37
N ARG A 32 -14.34 20.94 -21.20
CA ARG A 32 -13.39 19.83 -21.09
C ARG A 32 -14.14 18.50 -21.04
N GLU A 33 -14.16 17.80 -22.16
CA GLU A 33 -14.77 16.47 -22.28
C GLU A 33 -14.04 15.46 -21.39
N ARG A 34 -14.79 14.75 -20.53
CA ARG A 34 -14.26 13.75 -19.60
C ARG A 34 -14.73 12.36 -20.02
N LYS A 35 -13.78 11.42 -20.15
CA LYS A 35 -14.05 10.00 -20.39
C LYS A 35 -13.95 9.23 -19.07
N ALA A 36 -14.98 8.45 -18.74
CA ALA A 36 -14.96 7.53 -17.62
C ALA A 36 -14.20 6.24 -17.98
N VAL A 37 -13.37 5.76 -17.06
CA VAL A 37 -12.63 4.49 -17.16
C VAL A 37 -12.91 3.69 -15.90
N SER A 38 -13.62 2.57 -16.04
CA SER A 38 -13.83 1.63 -14.93
C SER A 38 -12.57 0.81 -14.72
N ALA A 39 -11.91 1.00 -13.59
CA ALA A 39 -10.69 0.28 -13.22
C ALA A 39 -10.95 -0.90 -12.29
N VAL A 40 -12.05 -0.88 -11.54
CA VAL A 40 -12.58 -1.99 -10.75
C VAL A 40 -14.10 -1.92 -10.88
N ASP A 41 -14.72 -3.04 -11.20
CA ASP A 41 -16.15 -3.11 -11.48
C ASP A 41 -16.80 -4.21 -10.64
N ASN A 42 -17.60 -3.80 -9.66
CA ASN A 42 -18.47 -4.65 -8.85
C ASN A 42 -17.79 -5.88 -8.20
N VAL A 43 -16.60 -5.71 -7.64
CA VAL A 43 -15.85 -6.82 -7.00
C VAL A 43 -16.35 -7.08 -5.59
N SER A 44 -16.68 -8.34 -5.27
CA SER A 44 -17.08 -8.76 -3.93
C SER A 44 -16.31 -10.00 -3.50
N PHE A 45 -15.76 -9.98 -2.30
CA PHE A 45 -15.07 -11.12 -1.69
C PHE A 45 -14.94 -10.90 -0.18
N ASP A 46 -14.67 -12.00 0.52
CA ASP A 46 -14.30 -12.03 1.93
C ASP A 46 -12.97 -12.75 2.10
N ILE A 47 -12.20 -12.32 3.08
CA ILE A 47 -10.96 -12.97 3.50
C ILE A 47 -11.04 -13.12 5.01
N GLU A 48 -10.82 -14.34 5.49
CA GLU A 48 -10.82 -14.68 6.90
C GLU A 48 -9.44 -14.47 7.53
N GLU A 49 -9.40 -14.38 8.86
CA GLU A 49 -8.15 -14.21 9.59
C GLU A 49 -7.23 -15.44 9.41
N GLY A 50 -5.96 -15.19 9.12
CA GLY A 50 -4.95 -16.24 8.88
C GLY A 50 -4.89 -16.74 7.44
N GLU A 51 -5.77 -16.28 6.54
CA GLU A 51 -5.71 -16.66 5.14
C GLU A 51 -4.56 -15.99 4.37
N LEU A 52 -3.94 -16.75 3.46
CA LEU A 52 -3.00 -16.25 2.48
C LEU A 52 -3.66 -16.21 1.10
N VAL A 53 -4.01 -15.02 0.63
CA VAL A 53 -4.75 -14.85 -0.63
C VAL A 53 -3.88 -14.19 -1.70
N GLY A 54 -3.82 -14.82 -2.87
CA GLY A 54 -3.19 -14.27 -4.07
C GLY A 54 -4.21 -13.63 -5.01
N TYR A 55 -4.11 -12.32 -5.24
CA TYR A 55 -4.97 -11.63 -6.21
C TYR A 55 -4.27 -11.47 -7.57
N ILE A 56 -4.64 -12.29 -8.54
CA ILE A 56 -3.90 -12.49 -9.80
C ILE A 56 -4.77 -12.06 -11.00
N GLY A 57 -4.13 -11.57 -12.06
CA GLY A 57 -4.79 -11.15 -13.29
C GLY A 57 -3.84 -10.38 -14.22
N PRO A 58 -4.23 -10.07 -15.46
CA PRO A 58 -3.38 -9.34 -16.40
C PRO A 58 -3.10 -7.89 -15.96
N ASN A 59 -2.14 -7.23 -16.62
CA ASN A 59 -1.90 -5.80 -16.41
C ASN A 59 -3.17 -5.00 -16.75
N GLY A 60 -3.50 -4.01 -15.92
CA GLY A 60 -4.74 -3.24 -16.08
C GLY A 60 -6.00 -3.87 -15.49
N ALA A 61 -5.96 -5.10 -14.97
CA ALA A 61 -7.12 -5.78 -14.37
C ALA A 61 -7.61 -5.21 -13.01
N GLY A 62 -7.18 -4.01 -12.62
CA GLY A 62 -7.65 -3.38 -11.38
C GLY A 62 -6.97 -3.80 -10.08
N LYS A 63 -6.12 -4.85 -10.05
CA LYS A 63 -5.44 -5.35 -8.83
C LYS A 63 -4.86 -4.27 -7.91
N SER A 64 -3.96 -3.44 -8.46
CA SER A 64 -3.32 -2.36 -7.69
C SER A 64 -4.32 -1.30 -7.22
N THR A 65 -5.38 -1.07 -8.00
CA THR A 65 -6.47 -0.16 -7.66
C THR A 65 -7.27 -0.72 -6.49
N THR A 66 -7.62 -2.01 -6.51
CA THR A 66 -8.28 -2.72 -5.41
C THR A 66 -7.45 -2.68 -4.14
N ILE A 67 -6.17 -3.06 -4.21
CA ILE A 67 -5.27 -3.02 -3.04
C ILE A 67 -5.20 -1.60 -2.45
N LYS A 68 -5.10 -0.56 -3.29
CA LYS A 68 -5.12 0.83 -2.81
C LYS A 68 -6.43 1.23 -2.13
N MET A 69 -7.57 0.64 -2.52
CA MET A 69 -8.83 0.85 -1.83
C MET A 69 -8.87 0.12 -0.48
N LEU A 70 -8.39 -1.12 -0.43
CA LEU A 70 -8.28 -1.90 0.81
C LEU A 70 -7.35 -1.24 1.84
N THR A 71 -6.25 -0.62 1.38
CA THR A 71 -5.32 0.08 2.28
C THR A 71 -5.79 1.50 2.65
N GLY A 72 -6.86 2.01 2.03
CA GLY A 72 -7.38 3.36 2.28
C GLY A 72 -6.65 4.49 1.54
N ILE A 73 -5.66 4.16 0.69
CA ILE A 73 -4.94 5.12 -0.16
C ILE A 73 -5.87 5.72 -1.23
N LEU A 74 -6.83 4.92 -1.71
CA LEU A 74 -7.77 5.30 -2.76
C LEU A 74 -9.21 5.14 -2.26
N TYR A 75 -10.03 6.16 -2.47
CA TYR A 75 -11.47 6.08 -2.18
C TYR A 75 -12.21 5.29 -3.28
N PRO A 76 -13.10 4.33 -2.93
CA PRO A 76 -13.94 3.64 -3.92
C PRO A 76 -14.93 4.59 -4.58
N SER A 77 -15.24 4.39 -5.86
CA SER A 77 -16.32 5.17 -6.51
C SER A 77 -17.71 4.63 -6.19
N GLY A 78 -17.80 3.39 -5.71
CA GLY A 78 -19.03 2.74 -5.25
C GLY A 78 -18.72 1.44 -4.49
N GLY A 79 -19.74 0.91 -3.82
CA GLY A 79 -19.61 -0.24 -2.92
C GLY A 79 -18.93 0.09 -1.60
N ASP A 80 -18.72 -0.96 -0.81
CA ASP A 80 -18.20 -0.87 0.56
C ASP A 80 -16.96 -1.75 0.76
N VAL A 81 -16.11 -1.32 1.67
CA VAL A 81 -14.90 -2.05 2.07
C VAL A 81 -14.67 -1.89 3.57
N SER A 82 -14.37 -3.01 4.22
CA SER A 82 -14.00 -3.10 5.63
C SER A 82 -12.68 -3.87 5.75
N VAL A 83 -11.74 -3.36 6.54
CA VAL A 83 -10.49 -4.04 6.90
C VAL A 83 -10.32 -3.94 8.41
N CYS A 84 -10.15 -5.08 9.08
CA CYS A 84 -10.14 -5.16 10.54
C CYS A 84 -11.40 -4.52 11.20
N GLY A 85 -12.55 -4.63 10.53
CA GLY A 85 -13.81 -4.01 10.96
C GLY A 85 -13.87 -2.48 10.81
N LEU A 86 -12.89 -1.87 10.13
CA LEU A 86 -12.80 -0.42 9.91
C LEU A 86 -12.99 -0.09 8.43
N SER A 87 -13.55 1.08 8.14
CA SER A 87 -13.58 1.59 6.77
C SER A 87 -12.21 2.18 6.43
N PRO A 88 -11.42 1.61 5.49
CA PRO A 88 -10.05 2.05 5.24
C PRO A 88 -9.91 3.51 4.87
N HIS A 89 -10.89 4.05 4.14
CA HIS A 89 -10.84 5.42 3.62
C HIS A 89 -11.39 6.47 4.60
N ARG A 90 -12.25 6.08 5.57
CA ARG A 90 -12.78 6.96 6.62
C ARG A 90 -11.92 6.93 7.88
N ASP A 91 -11.49 5.75 8.28
CA ASP A 91 -10.74 5.50 9.52
C ASP A 91 -9.23 5.37 9.28
N ARG A 92 -8.68 6.12 8.31
CA ARG A 92 -7.33 5.93 7.75
C ARG A 92 -6.23 5.73 8.79
N VAL A 93 -6.20 6.56 9.83
CA VAL A 93 -5.17 6.49 10.89
C VAL A 93 -5.32 5.22 11.72
N ARG A 94 -6.54 4.85 12.12
CA ARG A 94 -6.81 3.63 12.87
C ARG A 94 -6.56 2.39 12.01
N ASN A 95 -6.94 2.44 10.73
CA ASN A 95 -6.70 1.36 9.78
C ASN A 95 -5.19 1.15 9.55
N ALA A 96 -4.41 2.23 9.37
CA ALA A 96 -2.96 2.17 9.19
C ALA A 96 -2.25 1.46 10.36
N LYS A 97 -2.73 1.60 11.60
CA LYS A 97 -2.21 0.86 12.77
C LYS A 97 -2.51 -0.64 12.73
N ASN A 98 -3.44 -1.10 11.89
CA ASN A 98 -3.82 -2.51 11.77
C ASN A 98 -3.26 -3.19 10.51
N ILE A 99 -2.67 -2.43 9.57
CA ILE A 99 -2.19 -2.96 8.30
C ILE A 99 -0.69 -2.69 8.10
N GLY A 100 0.00 -3.65 7.51
CA GLY A 100 1.35 -3.51 6.96
C GLY A 100 1.25 -3.47 5.44
N VAL A 101 2.07 -2.66 4.78
CA VAL A 101 2.06 -2.56 3.33
C VAL A 101 3.48 -2.55 2.79
N VAL A 102 3.77 -3.44 1.85
CA VAL A 102 5.04 -3.49 1.12
C VAL A 102 4.77 -3.34 -0.36
N PHE A 103 5.16 -2.19 -0.91
CA PHE A 103 5.14 -1.94 -2.35
C PHE A 103 6.56 -2.05 -2.89
N GLY A 104 6.90 -3.16 -3.56
CA GLY A 104 8.29 -3.49 -3.95
C GLY A 104 9.01 -2.52 -4.91
N GLN A 105 8.43 -1.36 -5.23
CA GLN A 105 9.03 -0.30 -6.04
C GLN A 105 9.36 0.98 -5.24
N ARG A 106 8.74 1.20 -4.07
CA ARG A 106 9.00 2.37 -3.23
C ARG A 106 9.19 1.90 -1.79
N THR A 107 10.40 2.10 -1.28
CA THR A 107 10.69 1.82 0.11
C THR A 107 10.00 2.83 1.02
N GLN A 108 9.59 2.37 2.20
CA GLN A 108 9.12 3.25 3.28
C GLN A 108 10.26 3.68 4.21
N LEU A 109 11.48 3.21 3.94
CA LEU A 109 12.69 3.54 4.67
C LEU A 109 13.27 4.87 4.17
N TRP A 110 13.97 5.57 5.05
CA TRP A 110 14.60 6.84 4.74
C TRP A 110 15.92 6.61 4.01
N TRP A 111 15.98 7.06 2.75
CA TRP A 111 17.04 6.74 1.79
C TRP A 111 18.47 7.01 2.29
N ASP A 112 18.67 8.13 2.95
CA ASP A 112 19.99 8.58 3.42
C ASP A 112 20.30 8.17 4.87
N LEU A 113 19.35 7.55 5.59
CA LEU A 113 19.55 7.12 6.97
C LEU A 113 19.86 5.63 7.05
N PRO A 114 20.57 5.18 8.10
CA PRO A 114 20.63 3.77 8.46
C PRO A 114 19.23 3.17 8.62
N VAL A 115 19.08 1.88 8.30
CA VAL A 115 17.80 1.17 8.43
C VAL A 115 17.23 1.25 9.85
N VAL A 116 18.09 1.12 10.87
CA VAL A 116 17.70 1.20 12.29
C VAL A 116 17.04 2.54 12.67
N GLU A 117 17.43 3.63 12.03
CA GLU A 117 16.83 4.95 12.29
C GLU A 117 15.41 5.00 11.72
N SER A 118 15.21 4.43 10.53
CA SER A 118 13.87 4.28 9.92
C SER A 118 12.94 3.47 10.83
N PHE A 119 13.44 2.36 11.39
CA PHE A 119 12.66 1.54 12.32
C PHE A 119 12.31 2.28 13.61
N THR A 120 13.23 3.07 14.14
CA THR A 120 13.00 3.89 15.33
C THR A 120 11.96 4.98 15.09
N LEU A 121 11.95 5.58 13.90
CA LEU A 121 10.91 6.53 13.48
C LEU A 121 9.55 5.84 13.34
N LEU A 122 9.48 4.68 12.68
CA LEU A 122 8.25 3.92 12.51
C LEU A 122 7.65 3.50 13.85
N LYS A 123 8.49 3.05 14.79
CA LYS A 123 8.08 2.77 16.18
C LYS A 123 7.32 3.95 16.79
N ARG A 124 7.84 5.17 16.62
CA ARG A 124 7.21 6.40 17.16
C ARG A 124 5.92 6.74 16.41
N ILE A 125 5.90 6.63 15.09
CA ILE A 125 4.73 6.92 14.25
C ILE A 125 3.53 6.03 14.62
N TYR A 126 3.80 4.75 14.89
CA TYR A 126 2.76 3.77 15.22
C TYR A 126 2.50 3.63 16.73
N ASP A 127 3.17 4.42 17.58
CA ASP A 127 3.09 4.34 19.04
C ASP A 127 3.41 2.92 19.58
N VAL A 128 4.43 2.26 19.02
CA VAL A 128 4.80 0.89 19.39
C VAL A 128 5.54 0.86 20.74
N PRO A 129 5.04 0.12 21.75
CA PRO A 129 5.70 -0.02 23.04
C PRO A 129 7.13 -0.58 22.93
N ASP A 130 8.02 -0.13 23.83
CA ASP A 130 9.44 -0.50 23.83
C ASP A 130 9.70 -2.01 23.90
N ASN A 131 8.94 -2.72 24.72
CA ASN A 131 9.03 -4.16 24.86
C ASN A 131 8.64 -4.89 23.56
N VAL A 132 7.55 -4.46 22.92
CA VAL A 132 7.08 -5.00 21.64
C VAL A 132 8.11 -4.73 20.55
N TYR A 133 8.59 -3.49 20.45
CA TYR A 133 9.61 -3.11 19.47
C TYR A 133 10.89 -3.93 19.63
N LYS A 134 11.41 -4.08 20.85
CA LYS A 134 12.63 -4.87 21.10
C LYS A 134 12.45 -6.34 20.71
N LYS A 135 11.31 -6.95 21.08
CA LYS A 135 10.99 -8.32 20.69
C LYS A 135 10.93 -8.46 19.17
N ASN A 136 10.12 -7.63 18.51
CA ASN A 136 9.94 -7.65 17.06
C ASN A 136 11.28 -7.45 16.34
N MET A 137 12.11 -6.51 16.79
CA MET A 137 13.42 -6.27 16.20
C MET A 137 14.36 -7.47 16.34
N SER A 138 14.36 -8.14 17.50
CA SER A 138 15.12 -9.38 17.68
C SER A 138 14.68 -10.45 16.68
N ASP A 139 13.37 -10.71 16.62
CA ASP A 139 12.77 -11.70 15.72
C ASP A 139 13.09 -11.37 14.25
N PHE A 140 12.98 -10.10 13.83
CA PHE A 140 13.25 -9.68 12.45
C PHE A 140 14.73 -9.71 12.09
N ILE A 141 15.63 -9.34 13.01
CA ILE A 141 17.07 -9.42 12.78
C ILE A 141 17.47 -10.87 12.48
N GLU A 142 16.93 -11.83 13.23
CA GLU A 142 17.18 -13.25 13.06
C GLU A 142 16.53 -13.79 11.78
N ILE A 143 15.20 -13.69 11.66
CA ILE A 143 14.43 -14.31 10.58
C ILE A 143 14.74 -13.69 9.22
N LEU A 144 14.91 -12.36 9.16
CA LEU A 144 15.18 -11.64 7.92
C LEU A 144 16.67 -11.37 7.72
N GLY A 145 17.55 -11.80 8.62
CA GLY A 145 19.00 -11.65 8.51
C GLY A 145 19.44 -10.20 8.32
N LEU A 146 18.95 -9.29 9.17
CA LEU A 146 19.19 -7.84 9.03
C LEU A 146 20.54 -7.37 9.60
N GLU A 147 21.18 -8.19 10.45
CA GLU A 147 22.36 -7.83 11.24
C GLU A 147 23.48 -7.21 10.38
N GLU A 148 23.75 -7.79 9.22
CA GLU A 148 24.83 -7.37 8.31
C GLU A 148 24.67 -5.97 7.72
N PHE A 149 23.47 -5.39 7.76
CA PHE A 149 23.17 -4.16 7.03
C PHE A 149 22.22 -3.19 7.75
N ILE A 150 21.71 -3.51 8.93
CA ILE A 150 20.77 -2.66 9.67
C ILE A 150 21.36 -1.27 10.03
N ARG A 151 22.70 -1.19 10.14
CA ARG A 151 23.45 0.05 10.39
C ARG A 151 23.90 0.78 9.12
N LYS A 152 23.66 0.20 7.94
CA LYS A 152 24.02 0.81 6.66
C LYS A 152 22.91 1.74 6.17
N PRO A 153 23.23 2.89 5.55
CA PRO A 153 22.26 3.71 4.85
C PRO A 153 21.46 2.92 3.81
N VAL A 154 20.15 3.18 3.70
CA VAL A 154 19.24 2.44 2.80
C VAL A 154 19.72 2.46 1.34
N ARG A 155 20.29 3.58 0.89
CA ARG A 155 20.86 3.75 -0.46
C ARG A 155 22.00 2.79 -0.80
N GLN A 156 22.65 2.19 0.19
CA GLN A 156 23.75 1.23 0.01
C GLN A 156 23.27 -0.22 -0.04
N LEU A 157 21.99 -0.47 0.18
CA LEU A 157 21.43 -1.81 0.21
C LEU A 157 21.18 -2.37 -1.20
N SER A 158 21.46 -3.66 -1.37
CA SER A 158 20.95 -4.40 -2.53
C SER A 158 19.43 -4.41 -2.54
N LEU A 159 18.83 -4.69 -3.70
CA LEU A 159 17.37 -4.80 -3.80
C LEU A 159 16.80 -5.84 -2.82
N GLY A 160 17.46 -6.98 -2.65
CA GLY A 160 17.04 -8.03 -1.72
C GLY A 160 17.16 -7.62 -0.25
N GLN A 161 18.24 -6.92 0.12
CA GLN A 161 18.39 -6.35 1.48
C GLN A 161 17.31 -5.32 1.77
N ARG A 162 17.05 -4.41 0.82
CA ARG A 162 16.00 -3.40 0.95
C ARG A 162 14.61 -4.04 1.06
N MET A 163 14.31 -5.07 0.27
CA MET A 163 13.04 -5.80 0.37
C MET A 163 12.85 -6.43 1.75
N ARG A 164 13.90 -7.07 2.31
CA ARG A 164 13.87 -7.63 3.66
C ARG A 164 13.64 -6.55 4.73
N ALA A 165 14.31 -5.40 4.60
CA ALA A 165 14.09 -4.27 5.49
C ALA A 165 12.69 -3.65 5.37
N ASP A 166 12.14 -3.53 4.15
CA ASP A 166 10.77 -3.03 3.93
C ASP A 166 9.72 -3.96 4.55
N ILE A 167 9.93 -5.28 4.48
CA ILE A 167 9.08 -6.26 5.17
C ILE A 167 9.15 -6.05 6.68
N ALA A 168 10.35 -5.98 7.26
CA ALA A 168 10.52 -5.70 8.69
C ALA A 168 9.82 -4.40 9.11
N ALA A 169 10.04 -3.31 8.35
CA ALA A 169 9.39 -2.02 8.58
C ALA A 169 7.86 -2.13 8.59
N SER A 170 7.29 -2.90 7.66
CA SER A 170 5.84 -3.07 7.58
C SER A 170 5.23 -3.87 8.74
N LEU A 171 6.06 -4.60 9.49
CA LEU A 171 5.64 -5.50 10.56
C LEU A 171 5.98 -4.97 11.97
N ILE A 172 6.75 -3.87 12.09
CA ILE A 172 7.20 -3.30 13.38
C ILE A 172 6.05 -3.09 14.38
N HIS A 173 4.88 -2.68 13.90
CA HIS A 173 3.71 -2.38 14.71
C HIS A 173 2.74 -3.56 14.89
N ASN A 174 3.13 -4.78 14.55
CA ASN A 174 2.29 -5.99 14.61
C ASN A 174 0.94 -5.82 13.90
N PRO A 175 0.93 -5.49 12.60
CA PRO A 175 -0.32 -5.39 11.86
C PRO A 175 -1.05 -6.74 11.82
N LYS A 176 -2.38 -6.68 11.75
CA LYS A 176 -3.23 -7.86 11.59
C LYS A 176 -3.30 -8.34 10.14
N VAL A 177 -3.08 -7.42 9.19
CA VAL A 177 -3.12 -7.71 7.74
C VAL A 177 -1.87 -7.18 7.09
N LEU A 178 -1.20 -8.01 6.29
CA LEU A 178 -0.06 -7.61 5.47
C LEU A 178 -0.43 -7.61 3.99
N PHE A 179 -0.35 -6.44 3.35
CA PHE A 179 -0.51 -6.29 1.90
C PHE A 179 0.84 -6.31 1.20
N LEU A 180 1.03 -7.31 0.33
CA LEU A 180 2.20 -7.41 -0.52
C LEU A 180 1.82 -7.08 -1.97
N GLY A 181 2.37 -5.99 -2.50
CA GLY A 181 2.02 -5.50 -3.83
C GLY A 181 3.23 -5.19 -4.68
N LYS A 182 3.18 -5.59 -5.95
CA LYS A 182 4.01 -4.98 -6.99
C LYS A 182 3.23 -3.81 -7.58
N THR A 183 3.51 -2.58 -7.16
CA THR A 183 2.91 -1.41 -7.82
C THR A 183 3.50 -1.27 -9.21
N GLY A 184 2.69 -1.50 -10.25
CA GLY A 184 3.01 -1.08 -11.61
C GLY A 184 3.08 0.45 -11.67
N GLY A 185 4.29 0.97 -11.59
CA GLY A 185 4.65 2.35 -11.89
C GLY A 185 6.09 2.29 -12.37
N ASN A 186 6.39 2.97 -13.48
CA ASN A 186 7.74 3.01 -14.04
C ASN A 186 8.75 3.39 -12.95
N PRO A 187 9.95 2.77 -12.90
CA PRO A 187 11.05 3.39 -12.18
C PRO A 187 11.23 4.78 -12.79
N LEU A 188 11.10 5.82 -11.97
CA LEU A 188 11.63 7.13 -12.30
C LEU A 188 13.16 7.03 -12.30
#